data_AF-G1UUL2-F1
#
_entry.id   AF-G1UUL2-F1
#
_cell.length_a   1.000
_cell.length_b   1.000
_cell.length_c   1.000
_cell.angle_alpha   90.00
_cell.angle_beta   90.00
_cell.angle_gamma   90.00
#
_symmetry.space_group_name_H-M   'P 1'
#
loop_
_entity.id
_entity.type
_entity.pdbx_description
1 polymer ?
#
loop_
_entity_poly.entity_id
_entity_poly.type
_entity_poly.pdbx_seq_one_letter_code
_entity_poly.pdbx_strand_id
1 'polypeptide(L)'
;MPSRAAERVYERTLRSLAGRVSHVLTSHRPRDAEDILRAYAETITPWARQSAANMLDGVARGNLEQFRRISSRMGLDMRMFLEGDPIGQVVAARIEENTRLIRTLPLEAAQRAGELAHKALITGMRAEDMARELVGIGSVTMSRARCIALTEVSKASTASTRARAGAVGSEGYIWRSVRDGATRPSHRAQEGKYVPWAEPPVLDGMTGHAGEFPYCRCYPEPVIPRGDGNRKTFAVSLPTQAQEKTGGTQRLLTQWEKSAGAEVVRHVPGAPLYNVERAFVPVGKISGYSLNPEHSSGKHKARKFRAALGFTPEHACELEEKLLAGLPAVKAKRDGFTPQGAEKFVALVPITGPNGKTIEVKSVWQYVRKNMASSTRPQLITAYIDD
;
A
#
# COMPACT_ATOMS: atom_id res chain seq x y z
N MET A 1 -2.84 2.60 11.14
CA MET A 1 -1.75 1.89 11.84
C MET A 1 -0.77 2.92 12.39
N PRO A 2 -0.14 2.73 13.56
CA PRO A 2 0.80 3.70 14.13
C PRO A 2 1.98 3.95 13.17
N SER A 3 2.45 5.20 13.12
CA SER A 3 3.56 5.57 12.24
C SER A 3 4.88 5.03 12.76
N ARG A 4 5.45 4.02 12.09
CA ARG A 4 6.78 3.48 12.42
C ARG A 4 7.89 4.53 12.31
N ALA A 5 7.74 5.53 11.45
CA ALA A 5 8.69 6.61 11.33
C ALA A 5 8.66 7.50 12.58
N ALA A 6 7.46 7.90 13.04
CA ALA A 6 7.30 8.67 14.27
C ALA A 6 7.80 7.90 15.50
N GLU A 7 7.48 6.60 15.58
CA GLU A 7 7.97 5.70 16.63
C GLU A 7 9.49 5.70 16.72
N ARG A 8 10.19 5.43 15.60
CA ARG A 8 11.67 5.38 15.58
C ARG A 8 12.32 6.69 15.94
N VAL A 9 11.76 7.82 15.49
CA VAL A 9 12.30 9.15 15.81
C VAL A 9 12.12 9.42 17.30
N TYR A 10 10.93 9.19 17.84
CA TYR A 10 10.64 9.45 19.25
C TYR A 10 11.44 8.51 20.18
N GLU A 11 11.54 7.22 19.85
CA GLU A 11 12.38 6.26 20.58
C GLU A 11 13.84 6.71 20.62
N ARG A 12 14.40 7.19 19.50
CA ARG A 12 15.78 7.69 19.47
C ARG A 12 15.96 8.90 20.37
N THR A 13 15.01 9.83 20.37
CA THR A 13 15.01 11.02 21.23
C THR A 13 14.99 10.63 22.72
N LEU A 14 14.06 9.76 23.13
CA LEU A 14 13.95 9.36 24.53
C LEU A 14 15.12 8.48 24.98
N ARG A 15 15.65 7.64 24.08
CA ARG A 15 16.86 6.86 24.35
C ARG A 15 18.08 7.75 24.55
N SER A 16 18.20 8.85 23.80
CA SER A 16 19.26 9.83 24.01
C SER A 16 19.18 10.48 25.40
N LEU A 17 17.97 10.87 25.84
CA LEU A 17 17.74 11.38 27.19
C LEU A 17 18.12 10.33 28.25
N ALA A 18 17.64 9.10 28.11
CA ALA A 18 17.96 8.02 29.06
C ALA A 18 19.46 7.68 29.08
N GLY A 19 20.17 7.85 27.96
CA GLY A 19 21.62 7.77 27.91
C GLY A 19 22.32 8.85 28.74
N ARG A 20 21.82 10.10 28.69
CA ARG A 20 22.32 11.19 29.55
C ARG A 20 22.04 10.92 31.03
N VAL A 21 20.85 10.42 31.36
CA VAL A 21 20.50 10.01 32.74
C VAL A 21 21.47 8.92 33.22
N SER A 22 21.72 7.91 32.40
CA SER A 22 22.68 6.84 32.71
C SER A 22 24.09 7.37 32.93
N HIS A 23 24.53 8.32 32.11
CA HIS A 23 25.83 8.95 32.27
C HIS A 23 25.96 9.69 33.61
N VAL A 24 24.95 10.50 33.98
CA VAL A 24 24.92 11.20 35.28
C VAL A 24 25.04 10.21 36.43
N LEU A 25 24.28 9.12 36.40
CA LEU A 25 24.33 8.06 37.42
C LEU A 25 25.73 7.43 37.54
N THR A 26 26.43 7.20 36.44
CA THR A 26 27.74 6.54 36.46
C THR A 26 28.91 7.48 36.76
N SER A 27 28.72 8.78 36.62
CA SER A 27 29.80 9.78 36.75
C SER A 27 29.78 10.55 38.07
N HIS A 28 28.77 10.35 38.91
CA HIS A 28 28.59 11.07 40.18
C HIS A 28 28.29 10.10 41.32
N ARG A 29 28.48 10.57 42.56
CA ARG A 29 28.00 9.83 43.73
C ARG A 29 26.48 9.81 43.73
N PRO A 30 25.82 8.78 44.31
CA PRO A 30 24.36 8.64 44.22
C PRO A 30 23.55 9.86 44.66
N ARG A 31 23.98 10.54 45.73
CA ARG A 31 23.32 11.75 46.24
C ARG A 31 23.45 12.93 45.28
N ASP A 32 24.66 13.16 44.76
CA ASP A 32 24.89 14.22 43.76
C ASP A 32 24.11 13.92 42.46
N ALA A 33 24.07 12.64 42.06
CA ALA A 33 23.29 12.19 40.91
C ALA A 33 21.79 12.43 41.10
N GLU A 34 21.25 12.20 42.30
CA GLU A 34 19.85 12.52 42.63
C GLU A 34 19.56 14.01 42.39
N ASP A 35 20.35 14.90 43.01
CA ASP A 35 20.13 16.34 42.94
C ASP A 35 20.25 16.85 41.49
N ILE A 36 21.27 16.40 40.75
CA ILE A 36 21.47 16.73 39.34
C ILE A 36 20.28 16.27 38.51
N LEU A 37 19.80 15.04 38.69
CA LEU A 37 18.70 14.50 37.89
C LEU A 37 17.36 15.16 38.19
N ARG A 38 17.09 15.56 39.44
CA ARG A 38 15.91 16.36 39.80
C ARG A 38 15.94 17.72 39.12
N ALA A 39 17.06 18.44 39.21
CA ALA A 39 17.22 19.72 38.53
C ALA A 39 17.14 19.59 36.99
N TYR A 40 17.70 18.50 36.46
CA TYR A 40 17.66 18.20 35.04
C TYR A 40 16.23 17.97 34.55
N ALA A 41 15.39 17.27 35.33
CA ALA A 41 13.98 17.05 35.01
C ALA A 41 13.17 18.34 34.82
N GLU A 42 13.46 19.37 35.62
CA GLU A 42 12.83 20.69 35.46
C GLU A 42 13.36 21.41 34.21
N THR A 43 14.69 21.42 34.04
CA THR A 43 15.38 22.11 32.95
C THR A 43 14.95 21.60 31.57
N ILE A 44 14.68 20.29 31.42
CA ILE A 44 14.28 19.71 30.14
C ILE A 44 12.80 19.92 29.81
N THR A 45 11.98 20.54 30.66
CA THR A 45 10.53 20.63 30.46
C THR A 45 10.15 21.25 29.09
N PRO A 46 10.73 22.38 28.65
CA PRO A 46 10.44 22.93 27.33
C PRO A 46 10.86 21.98 26.19
N TRP A 47 12.01 21.33 26.32
CA TRP A 47 12.50 20.35 25.35
C TRP A 47 11.62 19.09 25.28
N ALA A 48 11.12 18.62 26.42
CA ALA A 48 10.22 17.47 26.52
C ALA A 48 8.89 17.78 25.83
N ARG A 49 8.33 18.98 26.08
CA ARG A 49 7.13 19.48 25.40
C ARG A 49 7.31 19.56 23.89
N GLN A 50 8.42 20.11 23.42
CA GLN A 50 8.71 20.18 21.99
C GLN A 50 8.89 18.79 21.37
N SER A 51 9.57 17.88 22.07
CA SER A 51 9.77 16.50 21.60
C SER A 51 8.44 15.76 21.46
N ALA A 52 7.52 15.93 22.42
CA ALA A 52 6.16 15.43 22.35
C ALA A 52 5.38 16.06 21.18
N ALA A 53 5.44 17.38 21.00
CA ALA A 53 4.78 18.08 19.90
C ALA A 53 5.23 17.58 18.53
N ASN A 54 6.54 17.39 18.31
CA ASN A 54 7.09 16.87 17.06
C ASN A 54 6.60 15.44 16.77
N MET A 55 6.52 14.58 17.80
CA MET A 55 5.98 13.23 17.66
C MET A 55 4.49 13.26 17.27
N LEU A 56 3.70 14.09 17.96
CA LEU A 56 2.26 14.25 17.70
C LEU A 56 1.99 14.82 16.30
N ASP A 57 2.79 15.77 15.81
CA ASP A 57 2.69 16.28 14.44
C ASP A 57 2.88 15.15 13.41
N GLY A 58 3.91 14.32 13.60
CA GLY A 58 4.15 13.16 12.75
C GLY A 58 3.00 12.15 12.76
N VAL A 59 2.40 11.91 13.93
CA VAL A 59 1.23 11.05 14.08
C VAL A 59 -0.01 11.68 13.42
N ALA A 60 -0.25 12.97 13.62
CA ALA A 60 -1.39 13.70 13.06
C ALA A 60 -1.34 13.73 11.53
N ARG A 61 -0.16 13.96 10.94
CA ARG A 61 0.03 13.87 9.47
C ARG A 61 -0.27 12.48 8.93
N GLY A 62 0.25 11.43 9.56
CA GLY A 62 -0.03 10.05 9.15
C GLY A 62 -1.50 9.67 9.30
N ASN A 63 -2.15 10.12 10.38
CA ASN A 63 -3.58 9.94 10.60
C ASN A 63 -4.41 10.64 9.52
N LEU A 64 -4.08 11.88 9.17
CA LEU A 64 -4.77 12.61 8.11
C LEU A 64 -4.68 11.87 6.76
N GLU A 65 -3.50 11.34 6.43
CA GLU A 65 -3.32 10.54 5.21
C GLU A 65 -4.15 9.24 5.25
N GLN A 66 -4.22 8.57 6.40
CA GLN A 66 -5.08 7.40 6.58
C GLN A 66 -6.55 7.76 6.30
N PHE A 67 -7.03 8.89 6.81
CA PHE A 67 -8.41 9.33 6.57
C PHE A 67 -8.63 9.78 5.12
N ARG A 68 -7.65 10.39 4.45
CA ARG A 68 -7.71 10.63 2.98
C ARG A 68 -7.99 9.37 2.19
N ARG A 69 -7.32 8.26 2.53
CA ARG A 69 -7.55 6.96 1.89
C ARG A 69 -8.94 6.40 2.22
N ILE A 70 -9.39 6.55 3.47
CA ILE A 70 -10.74 6.14 3.89
C ILE A 70 -11.81 6.88 3.08
N SER A 71 -11.71 8.21 3.01
CA SER A 71 -12.67 9.06 2.29
C SER A 71 -12.70 8.76 0.80
N SER A 72 -11.53 8.64 0.17
CA SER A 72 -11.42 8.26 -1.25
C SER A 72 -12.05 6.89 -1.53
N ARG A 73 -11.83 5.90 -0.66
CA ARG A 73 -12.45 4.56 -0.78
C ARG A 73 -13.96 4.59 -0.58
N MET A 74 -14.46 5.49 0.27
CA MET A 74 -15.87 5.55 0.66
C MET A 74 -16.70 6.50 -0.19
N GLY A 75 -16.08 7.37 -0.99
CA GLY A 75 -16.75 8.45 -1.71
C GLY A 75 -17.21 9.58 -0.78
N LEU A 76 -16.52 9.81 0.35
CA LEU A 76 -16.84 10.87 1.30
C LEU A 76 -16.02 12.13 1.03
N ASP A 77 -16.57 13.31 1.33
CA ASP A 77 -15.79 14.55 1.32
C ASP A 77 -14.81 14.55 2.50
N MET A 78 -13.53 14.82 2.21
CA MET A 78 -12.49 14.96 3.23
C MET A 78 -12.76 16.10 4.21
N ARG A 79 -13.51 17.14 3.80
CA ARG A 79 -13.85 18.27 4.66
C ARG A 79 -14.61 17.84 5.91
N MET A 80 -15.44 16.80 5.81
CA MET A 80 -16.20 16.25 6.94
C MET A 80 -15.29 15.82 8.10
N PHE A 81 -14.06 15.39 7.82
CA PHE A 81 -13.09 14.97 8.83
C PHE A 81 -12.19 16.11 9.33
N LEU A 82 -12.24 17.26 8.67
CA LEU A 82 -11.48 18.47 9.02
C LEU A 82 -12.36 19.49 9.76
N GLU A 83 -13.68 19.38 9.62
CA GLU A 83 -14.68 20.18 10.31
C GLU A 83 -14.68 19.83 11.81
N GLY A 84 -13.88 20.58 12.58
CA GLY A 84 -13.89 20.56 14.04
C GLY A 84 -12.53 20.81 14.70
N ASP A 85 -12.57 21.54 15.82
CA ASP A 85 -11.48 21.70 16.79
C ASP A 85 -11.17 20.48 17.72
N PRO A 86 -11.93 19.36 17.79
CA PRO A 86 -11.65 18.29 18.77
C PRO A 86 -10.25 17.68 18.69
N ILE A 87 -9.62 17.68 17.51
CA ILE A 87 -8.27 17.12 17.32
C ILE A 87 -7.22 18.01 17.99
N GLY A 88 -7.36 19.33 17.91
CA GLY A 88 -6.40 20.27 18.50
C GLY A 88 -6.30 20.08 20.01
N GLN A 89 -7.44 19.97 20.69
CA GLN A 89 -7.53 19.74 22.13
C GLN A 89 -6.94 18.39 22.54
N VAL A 90 -7.24 17.33 21.78
CA VAL A 90 -6.66 15.99 22.03
C VAL A 90 -5.15 15.99 21.85
N VAL A 91 -4.63 16.66 20.81
CA VAL A 91 -3.20 16.81 20.57
C VAL A 91 -2.54 17.58 21.72
N ALA A 92 -3.11 18.71 22.14
CA ALA A 92 -2.60 19.51 23.26
C ALA A 92 -2.55 18.70 24.56
N ALA A 93 -3.61 17.97 24.90
CA ALA A 93 -3.65 17.13 26.09
C ALA A 93 -2.61 15.99 26.04
N ARG A 94 -2.35 15.41 24.86
CA ARG A 94 -1.30 14.39 24.68
C ARG A 94 0.10 14.98 24.78
N ILE A 95 0.31 16.22 24.34
CA ILE A 95 1.59 16.92 24.52
C ILE A 95 1.89 17.11 26.01
N GLU A 96 0.92 17.55 26.82
CA GLU A 96 1.14 17.72 28.26
C GLU A 96 1.41 16.39 28.96
N GLU A 97 0.62 15.34 28.68
CA GLU A 97 0.83 14.02 29.28
C GLU A 97 2.20 13.44 28.90
N ASN A 98 2.62 13.59 27.64
CA ASN A 98 3.94 13.13 27.21
C ASN A 98 5.07 13.96 27.84
N THR A 99 4.90 15.27 27.98
CA THR A 99 5.85 16.13 28.72
C THR A 99 6.06 15.59 30.13
N ARG A 100 4.96 15.26 30.83
CA ARG A 100 5.00 14.65 32.17
C ARG A 100 5.73 13.30 32.16
N LEU A 101 5.38 12.40 31.24
CA LEU A 101 6.00 11.07 31.14
C LEU A 101 7.50 11.15 30.84
N ILE A 102 7.94 12.04 29.95
CA ILE A 102 9.37 12.25 29.65
C ILE A 102 10.12 12.66 30.91
N ARG A 103 9.56 13.59 31.70
CA ARG A 103 10.14 14.03 32.97
C ARG A 103 10.22 12.91 34.02
N THR A 104 9.37 11.89 33.95
CA THR A 104 9.49 10.73 34.87
C THR A 104 10.79 9.95 34.68
N LEU A 105 11.43 10.01 33.50
CA LEU A 105 12.69 9.29 33.26
C LEU A 105 13.82 9.76 34.20
N PRO A 106 14.21 11.05 34.24
CA PRO A 106 15.19 11.53 35.22
C PRO A 106 14.66 11.50 36.66
N LEU A 107 13.37 11.79 36.91
CA LEU A 107 12.83 11.83 38.28
C LEU A 107 12.86 10.47 38.98
N GLU A 108 12.45 9.40 38.30
CA GLU A 108 12.48 8.06 38.89
C GLU A 108 13.92 7.54 39.07
N ALA A 109 14.82 7.89 38.14
CA ALA A 109 16.23 7.59 38.28
C ALA A 109 16.86 8.32 39.47
N ALA A 110 16.52 9.60 39.66
CA ALA A 110 16.96 10.39 40.80
C ALA A 110 16.49 9.77 42.12
N GLN A 111 15.20 9.44 42.21
CA GLN A 111 14.63 8.81 43.40
C GLN A 111 15.37 7.51 43.76
N ARG A 112 15.60 6.64 42.78
CA ARG A 112 16.30 5.37 43.01
C ARG A 112 17.77 5.57 43.39
N ALA A 113 18.43 6.58 42.84
CA ALA A 113 19.80 6.94 43.25
C ALA A 113 19.84 7.42 44.71
N GLY A 114 18.87 8.23 45.12
CA GLY A 114 18.71 8.67 46.51
C GLY A 114 18.44 7.53 47.49
N GLU A 115 17.51 6.63 47.14
CA GLU A 115 17.22 5.41 47.90
C GLU A 115 18.47 4.52 48.05
N LEU A 116 19.25 4.38 46.98
CA LEU A 116 20.51 3.65 47.00
C LEU A 116 21.56 4.34 47.89
N ALA A 117 21.67 5.67 47.84
CA ALA A 117 22.55 6.45 48.70
C ALA A 117 22.24 6.19 50.18
N HIS A 118 20.96 6.27 50.53
CA HIS A 118 20.49 6.03 51.89
C HIS A 118 20.76 4.60 52.36
N LYS A 119 20.45 3.61 51.51
CA LYS A 119 20.73 2.19 51.79
C LYS A 119 22.22 1.94 52.03
N ALA A 120 23.08 2.51 51.19
CA ALA A 120 24.52 2.31 51.29
C ALA A 120 25.11 2.87 52.59
N LEU A 121 24.59 4.00 53.08
CA LEU A 121 24.98 4.58 54.37
C LEU A 121 24.61 3.67 55.55
N ILE A 122 23.45 3.01 55.49
CA ILE A 122 22.98 2.11 56.55
C ILE A 122 23.75 0.78 56.54
N THR A 123 23.96 0.20 55.35
CA THR A 123 24.50 -1.16 55.24
C THR A 123 26.01 -1.23 55.05
N GLY A 124 26.69 -0.10 54.90
CA GLY A 124 28.12 -0.06 54.58
C GLY A 124 28.43 -0.67 53.21
N MET A 125 27.57 -0.42 52.21
CA MET A 125 27.70 -1.01 50.87
C MET A 125 29.04 -0.64 50.22
N ARG A 126 29.70 -1.62 49.59
CA ARG A 126 30.95 -1.41 48.87
C ARG A 126 30.74 -0.55 47.63
N ALA A 127 31.79 0.20 47.25
CA ALA A 127 31.75 1.10 46.11
C ALA A 127 31.48 0.35 44.78
N GLU A 128 32.03 -0.85 44.61
CA GLU A 128 31.82 -1.65 43.39
C GLU A 128 30.37 -2.12 43.25
N ASP A 129 29.74 -2.51 44.37
CA ASP A 129 28.34 -2.95 44.37
C ASP A 129 27.40 -1.79 44.11
N MET A 130 27.69 -0.61 44.68
CA MET A 130 26.95 0.62 44.39
C MET A 130 27.04 1.02 42.91
N ALA A 131 28.23 0.95 42.31
CA ALA A 131 28.39 1.23 40.88
C ALA A 131 27.56 0.28 40.01
N ARG A 132 27.49 -1.01 40.37
CA ARG A 132 26.67 -2.01 39.68
C ARG A 132 25.18 -1.68 39.75
N GLU A 133 24.68 -1.28 40.92
CA GLU A 133 23.28 -0.87 41.12
C GLU A 133 22.93 0.38 40.30
N LEU A 134 23.82 1.38 40.24
CA LEU A 134 23.62 2.59 39.42
C LEU A 134 23.51 2.27 37.92
N VAL A 135 24.35 1.35 37.42
CA VAL A 135 24.24 0.84 36.03
C VAL A 135 22.89 0.12 35.82
N GLY A 136 22.41 -0.61 36.83
CA GLY A 136 21.08 -1.22 36.83
C GLY A 136 19.95 -0.19 36.70
N ILE A 137 20.00 0.90 37.47
CA ILE A 137 19.04 2.01 37.40
C ILE A 137 19.04 2.63 35.99
N GLY A 138 20.22 2.87 35.41
CA GLY A 138 20.34 3.37 34.03
C GLY A 138 19.69 2.43 33.00
N SER A 139 19.93 1.12 33.13
CA SER A 139 19.36 0.09 32.25
C SER A 139 17.83 0.03 32.32
N VAL A 140 17.25 0.19 33.52
CA VAL A 140 15.79 0.28 33.68
C VAL A 140 15.26 1.57 33.05
N THR A 141 15.97 2.69 33.20
CA THR A 141 15.60 3.97 32.58
C THR A 141 15.56 3.87 31.05
N MET A 142 16.53 3.18 30.45
CA MET A 142 16.56 2.91 29.00
C MET A 142 15.36 2.06 28.55
N SER A 143 15.02 1.03 29.32
CA SER A 143 13.86 0.17 29.05
C SER A 143 12.55 0.94 29.16
N ARG A 144 12.44 1.84 30.15
CA ARG A 144 11.28 2.72 30.33
C ARG A 144 11.15 3.73 29.20
N ALA A 145 12.25 4.34 28.75
CA ALA A 145 12.24 5.27 27.61
C ALA A 145 11.67 4.62 26.34
N ARG A 146 12.05 3.36 26.08
CA ARG A 146 11.48 2.56 24.99
C ARG A 146 9.99 2.29 25.20
N CYS A 147 9.58 1.91 26.41
CA CYS A 147 8.17 1.68 26.74
C CYS A 147 7.31 2.92 26.47
N ILE A 148 7.76 4.09 26.94
CA ILE A 148 7.08 5.38 26.72
C ILE A 148 6.99 5.66 25.22
N ALA A 149 8.10 5.54 24.48
CA ALA A 149 8.11 5.85 23.06
C ALA A 149 7.09 5.04 22.25
N LEU A 150 7.07 3.71 22.45
CA LEU A 150 6.18 2.81 21.70
C LEU A 150 4.72 2.97 22.13
N THR A 151 4.47 3.06 23.43
CA THR A 151 3.12 3.12 23.98
C THR A 151 2.45 4.45 23.65
N GLU A 152 3.16 5.56 23.83
CA GLU A 152 2.56 6.88 23.66
C GLU A 152 2.35 7.26 22.19
N VAL A 153 3.16 6.75 21.26
CA VAL A 153 2.91 6.90 19.82
C VAL A 153 1.63 6.16 19.40
N SER A 154 1.43 4.94 19.90
CA SER A 154 0.21 4.16 19.62
C SER A 154 -1.03 4.79 20.27
N LYS A 155 -0.94 5.29 21.51
CA LYS A 155 -2.01 6.05 22.16
C LYS A 155 -2.34 7.33 21.40
N ALA A 156 -1.34 8.10 20.99
CA ALA A 156 -1.55 9.32 20.19
C ALA A 156 -2.26 9.03 18.86
N SER A 157 -1.88 7.94 18.19
CA SER A 157 -2.54 7.48 16.95
C SER A 157 -4.00 7.11 17.20
N THR A 158 -4.28 6.41 18.30
CA THR A 158 -5.63 5.98 18.69
C THR A 158 -6.50 7.17 19.05
N ALA A 159 -5.99 8.09 19.87
CA ALA A 159 -6.66 9.31 20.25
C ALA A 159 -7.00 10.20 19.04
N SER A 160 -6.05 10.38 18.11
CA SER A 160 -6.28 11.12 16.87
C SER A 160 -7.36 10.48 15.99
N THR A 161 -7.36 9.14 15.91
CA THR A 161 -8.35 8.38 15.14
C THR A 161 -9.74 8.51 15.77
N ARG A 162 -9.84 8.35 17.10
CA ARG A 162 -11.09 8.51 17.84
C ARG A 162 -11.65 9.92 17.68
N ALA A 163 -10.83 10.96 17.85
CA ALA A 163 -11.26 12.34 17.72
C ALA A 163 -11.85 12.63 16.33
N ARG A 164 -11.13 12.21 15.27
CA ARG A 164 -11.56 12.45 13.88
C ARG A 164 -12.76 11.61 13.48
N ALA A 165 -12.83 10.35 13.91
CA ALA A 165 -13.96 9.47 13.63
C ALA A 165 -15.21 9.90 14.41
N GLY A 166 -15.05 10.27 15.67
CA GLY A 166 -16.14 10.76 16.52
C GLY A 166 -16.78 12.03 15.96
N ALA A 167 -15.99 12.94 15.37
CA ALA A 167 -16.50 14.16 14.74
C ALA A 167 -17.51 13.90 13.60
N VAL A 168 -17.44 12.73 12.95
CA VAL A 168 -18.38 12.31 11.90
C VAL A 168 -19.38 11.25 12.38
N GLY A 169 -19.60 11.13 13.69
CA GLY A 169 -20.61 10.24 14.27
C GLY A 169 -20.21 8.76 14.35
N SER A 170 -18.91 8.45 14.34
CA SER A 170 -18.44 7.08 14.58
C SER A 170 -18.73 6.65 16.03
N GLU A 171 -19.49 5.56 16.20
CA GLU A 171 -19.81 4.97 17.51
C GLU A 171 -18.72 4.00 18.01
N GLY A 172 -17.86 3.51 17.12
CA GLY A 172 -16.84 2.52 17.44
C GLY A 172 -15.92 2.20 16.27
N TYR A 173 -15.16 1.12 16.42
CA TYR A 173 -14.16 0.69 15.45
C TYR A 173 -14.05 -0.82 15.39
N ILE A 174 -13.46 -1.33 14.31
CA ILE A 174 -13.01 -2.71 14.21
C ILE A 174 -11.56 -2.79 14.72
N TRP A 175 -11.32 -3.65 15.70
CA TRP A 175 -9.99 -3.83 16.26
C TRP A 175 -9.05 -4.53 15.27
N ARG A 176 -7.92 -3.90 14.97
CA ARG A 176 -6.88 -4.46 14.10
C ARG A 176 -5.59 -4.68 14.87
N SER A 177 -5.10 -5.90 14.82
CA SER A 177 -3.74 -6.27 15.20
C SER A 177 -2.78 -6.05 14.04
N VAL A 178 -1.48 -5.99 14.34
CA VAL A 178 -0.42 -5.92 13.32
C VAL A 178 -0.10 -7.28 12.69
N ARG A 179 -0.80 -8.34 13.13
CA ARG A 179 -0.70 -9.71 12.60
C ARG A 179 0.71 -10.28 12.57
N ASP A 180 1.55 -9.87 13.52
CA ASP A 180 2.89 -10.39 13.70
C ASP A 180 2.97 -11.40 14.86
N GLY A 181 4.09 -12.12 14.95
CA GLY A 181 4.34 -13.09 16.03
C GLY A 181 4.39 -12.45 17.42
N ALA A 182 4.70 -11.16 17.51
CA ALA A 182 4.83 -10.42 18.77
C ALA A 182 3.49 -9.95 19.36
N THR A 183 2.40 -10.02 18.59
CA THR A 183 1.07 -9.65 19.09
C THR A 183 0.64 -10.64 20.18
N ARG A 184 0.21 -10.16 21.34
CA ARG A 184 -0.23 -11.00 22.46
C ARG A 184 -1.49 -11.83 22.09
N PRO A 185 -1.70 -13.02 22.68
CA PRO A 185 -2.89 -13.84 22.41
C PRO A 185 -4.22 -13.11 22.65
N SER A 186 -4.34 -12.40 23.77
CA SER A 186 -5.52 -11.58 24.12
C SER A 186 -5.83 -10.53 23.05
N HIS A 187 -4.79 -9.85 22.56
CA HIS A 187 -4.88 -8.86 21.49
C HIS A 187 -5.21 -9.47 20.12
N ARG A 188 -4.66 -10.65 19.79
CA ARG A 188 -5.03 -11.40 18.57
C ARG A 188 -6.49 -11.82 18.58
N ALA A 189 -6.99 -12.23 19.75
CA ALA A 189 -8.40 -12.62 19.91
C ALA A 189 -9.39 -11.46 19.72
N GLN A 190 -8.91 -10.21 19.66
CA GLN A 190 -9.72 -9.04 19.34
C GLN A 190 -9.75 -8.70 17.85
N GLU A 191 -8.88 -9.30 17.01
CA GLU A 191 -8.85 -9.01 15.57
C GLU A 191 -10.23 -9.16 14.93
N GLY A 192 -10.70 -8.09 14.28
CA GLY A 192 -11.99 -8.09 13.57
C GLY A 192 -13.21 -7.83 14.44
N LYS A 193 -13.08 -7.76 15.78
CA LYS A 193 -14.21 -7.46 16.66
C LYS A 193 -14.53 -5.97 16.64
N TYR A 194 -15.82 -5.66 16.68
CA TYR A 194 -16.31 -4.31 16.89
C TYR A 194 -16.15 -3.92 18.36
N VAL A 195 -15.61 -2.73 18.60
CA VAL A 195 -15.44 -2.14 19.93
C VAL A 195 -16.06 -0.75 19.93
N PRO A 196 -17.08 -0.49 20.77
CA PRO A 196 -17.62 0.85 20.98
C PRO A 196 -16.56 1.78 21.59
N TRP A 197 -16.55 3.06 21.19
CA TRP A 197 -15.65 4.04 21.80
C TRP A 197 -15.95 4.30 23.29
N ALA A 198 -17.19 4.05 23.72
CA ALA A 198 -17.62 4.20 25.11
C ALA A 198 -17.22 3.00 25.99
N GLU A 199 -16.99 1.84 25.40
CA GLU A 199 -16.81 0.57 26.12
C GLU A 199 -15.51 -0.14 25.67
N PRO A 200 -14.33 0.35 26.07
CA PRO A 200 -13.07 -0.33 25.83
C PRO A 200 -13.02 -1.71 26.51
N PRO A 201 -12.43 -2.73 25.87
CA PRO A 201 -12.28 -4.05 26.48
C PRO A 201 -11.22 -4.06 27.59
N VAL A 202 -11.35 -5.02 28.50
CA VAL A 202 -10.33 -5.37 29.49
C VAL A 202 -9.45 -6.49 28.93
N LEU A 203 -8.16 -6.24 28.75
CA LEU A 203 -7.16 -7.21 28.29
C LEU A 203 -5.93 -7.13 29.18
N ASP A 204 -5.31 -8.27 29.47
CA ASP A 204 -4.04 -8.31 30.24
C ASP A 204 -4.11 -7.53 31.57
N GLY A 205 -5.27 -7.51 32.23
CA GLY A 205 -5.49 -6.79 33.49
C GLY A 205 -5.65 -5.27 33.36
N MET A 206 -5.78 -4.74 32.15
CA MET A 206 -5.94 -3.30 31.89
C MET A 206 -7.14 -3.04 30.98
N THR A 207 -7.79 -1.88 31.15
CA THR A 207 -8.85 -1.40 30.25
C THR A 207 -8.24 -0.42 29.25
N GLY A 208 -8.51 -0.62 27.96
CA GLY A 208 -8.02 0.30 26.94
C GLY A 208 -8.43 -0.06 25.52
N HIS A 209 -8.28 0.89 24.60
CA HIS A 209 -8.52 0.69 23.19
C HIS A 209 -7.32 0.08 22.46
N ALA A 210 -7.52 -0.28 21.19
CA ALA A 210 -6.49 -0.82 20.33
C ALA A 210 -5.32 0.15 20.23
N GLY A 211 -4.15 -0.23 20.74
CA GLY A 211 -2.95 0.62 20.73
C GLY A 211 -2.68 1.36 22.05
N GLU A 212 -3.53 1.21 23.07
CA GLU A 212 -3.35 1.92 24.35
C GLU A 212 -2.61 1.12 25.43
N PHE A 213 -2.36 -0.16 25.17
CA PHE A 213 -1.67 -1.06 26.10
C PHE A 213 -0.15 -0.94 25.95
N PRO A 214 0.64 -1.29 26.99
CA PRO A 214 2.10 -1.30 26.90
C PRO A 214 2.60 -2.08 25.69
N TYR A 215 3.51 -1.48 24.92
CA TYR A 215 4.11 -2.06 23.70
C TYR A 215 3.10 -2.48 22.61
N CYS A 216 1.85 -2.05 22.71
CA CYS A 216 0.82 -2.44 21.78
C CYS A 216 0.96 -1.69 20.45
N ARG A 217 0.85 -2.43 19.35
CA ARG A 217 0.80 -1.87 17.99
C ARG A 217 -0.55 -2.05 17.30
N CYS A 218 -1.54 -2.60 18.02
CA CYS A 218 -2.91 -2.68 17.52
C CYS A 218 -3.43 -1.27 17.22
N TYR A 219 -4.40 -1.16 16.33
CA TYR A 219 -4.99 0.11 15.95
C TYR A 219 -6.48 -0.01 15.65
N PRO A 220 -7.25 1.06 15.85
CA PRO A 220 -8.64 1.10 15.47
C PRO A 220 -8.81 1.33 13.96
N GLU A 221 -9.60 0.49 13.28
CA GLU A 221 -10.20 0.82 11.99
C GLU A 221 -11.57 1.45 12.25
N PRO A 222 -11.72 2.78 12.17
CA PRO A 222 -12.96 3.44 12.59
C PRO A 222 -14.12 3.05 11.68
N VAL A 223 -15.28 2.83 12.30
CA VAL A 223 -16.53 2.57 11.59
C VAL A 223 -17.24 3.90 11.39
N ILE A 224 -17.31 4.36 10.13
CA ILE A 224 -17.87 5.66 9.76
C ILE A 224 -19.29 5.46 9.18
N PRO A 225 -20.31 6.18 9.68
CA PRO A 225 -21.65 6.13 9.10
C PRO A 225 -21.70 6.81 7.71
N ARG A 226 -22.54 6.31 6.81
CA ARG A 226 -22.90 7.02 5.57
C ARG A 226 -24.08 7.96 5.86
N GLY A 227 -24.04 9.15 5.28
CA GLY A 227 -24.88 10.30 5.63
C GLY A 227 -26.33 10.25 5.16
N ASP A 228 -26.88 9.08 4.83
CA ASP A 228 -28.23 8.91 4.26
C ASP A 228 -29.34 8.69 5.30
N GLY A 229 -29.02 8.78 6.59
CA GLY A 229 -29.98 8.90 7.71
C GLY A 229 -30.89 7.68 7.97
N ASN A 230 -31.00 6.74 7.03
CA ASN A 230 -31.95 5.63 7.11
C ASN A 230 -31.28 4.24 7.03
N ARG A 231 -29.97 4.19 6.82
CA ARG A 231 -29.21 2.93 6.82
C ARG A 231 -27.79 3.22 7.28
N LYS A 232 -27.39 2.73 8.45
CA LYS A 232 -25.97 2.67 8.86
C LYS A 232 -25.23 1.74 7.90
N THR A 233 -24.94 2.19 6.68
CA THR A 233 -24.17 1.42 5.71
C THR A 233 -22.71 1.54 6.09
N PHE A 234 -22.26 0.63 6.94
CA PHE A 234 -20.87 0.51 7.34
C PHE A 234 -20.03 0.12 6.12
N ALA A 235 -18.84 0.71 5.96
CA ALA A 235 -17.88 0.20 4.99
C ALA A 235 -17.62 -1.29 5.28
N VAL A 236 -17.45 -2.08 4.22
CA VAL A 236 -16.92 -3.44 4.38
C VAL A 236 -15.56 -3.30 5.05
N SER A 237 -15.49 -3.75 6.30
CA SER A 237 -14.26 -3.75 7.09
C SER A 237 -13.16 -4.47 6.31
N LEU A 238 -11.89 -4.06 6.45
CA LEU A 238 -10.80 -4.82 5.84
C LEU A 238 -10.93 -6.32 6.20
N PRO A 239 -10.62 -7.25 5.29
CA PRO A 239 -10.64 -8.67 5.63
C PRO A 239 -9.76 -8.95 6.85
N THR A 240 -10.25 -9.74 7.81
CA THR A 240 -9.44 -10.31 8.89
C THR A 240 -8.44 -11.30 8.32
N GLN A 241 -7.36 -11.62 9.05
CA GLN A 241 -6.40 -12.64 8.60
C GLN A 241 -7.06 -14.01 8.39
N ALA A 242 -8.08 -14.34 9.20
CA ALA A 242 -8.87 -15.55 9.03
C ALA A 242 -9.65 -15.49 7.71
N GLN A 243 -10.35 -14.38 7.44
CA GLN A 243 -11.08 -14.19 6.18
C GLN A 243 -10.16 -14.17 4.95
N GLU A 244 -8.95 -13.61 5.04
CA GLU A 244 -7.93 -13.66 3.98
C GLU A 244 -7.46 -15.10 3.73
N LYS A 245 -7.19 -15.87 4.81
CA LYS A 245 -6.81 -17.28 4.70
C LYS A 245 -7.93 -18.14 4.11
N THR A 246 -9.18 -17.92 4.54
CA THR A 246 -10.36 -18.62 4.00
C THR A 246 -10.68 -18.20 2.57
N GLY A 247 -10.43 -16.93 2.21
CA GLY A 247 -10.58 -16.41 0.86
C GLY A 247 -9.53 -16.92 -0.14
N GLY A 248 -8.51 -17.63 0.36
CA GLY A 248 -7.41 -18.17 -0.43
C GLY A 248 -6.46 -17.10 -0.94
N THR A 249 -5.39 -17.55 -1.59
CA THR A 249 -4.45 -16.65 -2.28
C THR A 249 -5.15 -16.03 -3.47
N GLN A 250 -5.73 -14.85 -3.31
CA GLN A 250 -6.20 -14.08 -4.46
C GLN A 250 -4.98 -13.73 -5.30
N ARG A 251 -4.97 -14.19 -6.55
CA ARG A 251 -3.95 -13.81 -7.53
C ARG A 251 -3.86 -12.29 -7.52
N LEU A 252 -2.67 -11.74 -7.28
CA LEU A 252 -2.43 -10.31 -7.36
C LEU A 252 -2.67 -9.88 -8.81
N LEU A 253 -3.92 -9.49 -9.07
CA LEU A 253 -4.33 -8.97 -10.35
C LEU A 253 -3.60 -7.65 -10.56
N THR A 254 -2.90 -7.58 -11.68
CA THR A 254 -2.24 -6.37 -12.18
C THR A 254 -3.25 -5.21 -12.24
N GLN A 255 -2.76 -3.97 -12.26
CA GLN A 255 -3.62 -2.78 -12.37
C GLN A 255 -4.58 -2.85 -13.59
N TRP A 256 -4.16 -3.60 -14.62
CA TRP A 256 -4.89 -3.95 -15.84
C TRP A 256 -6.03 -4.97 -15.63
N GLU A 257 -5.83 -5.99 -14.79
CA GLU A 257 -6.90 -6.96 -14.43
C GLU A 257 -7.94 -6.35 -13.47
N LYS A 258 -7.60 -5.23 -12.81
CA LYS A 258 -8.50 -4.49 -11.90
C LYS A 258 -9.30 -3.38 -12.57
N SER A 259 -8.90 -2.91 -13.76
CA SER A 259 -9.62 -1.85 -14.46
C SER A 259 -10.89 -2.39 -15.11
N ALA A 260 -12.03 -2.18 -14.46
CA ALA A 260 -13.33 -2.25 -15.12
C ALA A 260 -13.36 -1.19 -16.23
N GLY A 261 -13.16 -1.61 -17.48
CA GLY A 261 -13.06 -0.70 -18.64
C GLY A 261 -11.86 -0.94 -19.56
N ALA A 262 -10.96 -1.90 -19.26
CA ALA A 262 -10.13 -2.47 -20.32
C ALA A 262 -11.06 -3.21 -21.27
N GLU A 263 -11.39 -2.62 -22.41
CA GLU A 263 -12.18 -3.27 -23.45
C GLU A 263 -11.39 -4.50 -23.92
N VAL A 264 -11.72 -5.66 -23.35
CA VAL A 264 -11.28 -6.94 -23.87
C VAL A 264 -11.86 -6.99 -25.26
N VAL A 265 -11.01 -6.91 -26.29
CA VAL A 265 -11.40 -7.18 -27.67
C VAL A 265 -11.81 -8.65 -27.72
N ARG A 266 -13.06 -8.93 -27.34
CA ARG A 266 -13.66 -10.25 -27.44
C ARG A 266 -13.95 -10.46 -28.92
N HIS A 267 -13.00 -11.04 -29.63
CA HIS A 267 -13.31 -11.66 -30.90
C HIS A 267 -14.34 -12.77 -30.65
N VAL A 268 -15.54 -12.60 -31.21
CA VAL A 268 -16.58 -13.63 -31.17
C VAL A 268 -16.19 -14.71 -32.18
N PRO A 269 -16.00 -15.99 -31.77
CA PRO A 269 -15.68 -17.05 -32.70
C PRO A 269 -16.69 -17.12 -33.83
N GLY A 270 -16.22 -16.95 -35.07
CA GLY A 270 -17.09 -16.95 -36.25
C GLY A 270 -17.64 -15.58 -36.68
N ALA A 271 -17.17 -14.48 -36.10
CA ALA A 271 -17.38 -13.11 -36.59
C ALA A 271 -16.16 -12.56 -37.35
N PRO A 272 -16.27 -11.44 -38.10
CA PRO A 272 -15.12 -10.70 -38.62
C PRO A 272 -14.20 -10.17 -37.50
N LEU A 273 -13.08 -9.57 -37.88
CA LEU A 273 -12.19 -8.89 -36.92
C LEU A 273 -12.92 -7.73 -36.22
N TYR A 274 -12.60 -7.50 -34.96
CA TYR A 274 -13.11 -6.32 -34.24
C TYR A 274 -12.53 -5.04 -34.86
N ASN A 275 -13.39 -4.04 -35.11
CA ASN A 275 -13.08 -2.82 -35.87
C ASN A 275 -12.45 -3.07 -37.25
N VAL A 276 -12.99 -4.05 -37.99
CA VAL A 276 -12.52 -4.45 -39.33
C VAL A 276 -12.52 -3.27 -40.31
N GLU A 277 -13.46 -2.34 -40.18
CA GLU A 277 -13.56 -1.12 -40.99
C GLU A 277 -12.38 -0.16 -40.79
N ARG A 278 -11.62 -0.32 -39.70
CA ARG A 278 -10.40 0.44 -39.43
C ARG A 278 -9.14 -0.33 -39.83
N ALA A 279 -9.24 -1.53 -40.42
CA ALA A 279 -8.10 -2.38 -40.72
C ALA A 279 -6.98 -1.64 -41.49
N PHE A 280 -5.73 -1.99 -41.18
CA PHE A 280 -4.56 -1.40 -41.81
C PHE A 280 -3.67 -2.45 -42.44
N VAL A 281 -3.42 -2.29 -43.73
CA VAL A 281 -2.52 -3.11 -44.51
C VAL A 281 -1.31 -2.27 -44.88
N PRO A 282 -0.10 -2.56 -44.36
CA PRO A 282 1.08 -1.82 -44.78
C PRO A 282 1.51 -2.26 -46.19
N VAL A 283 1.22 -1.46 -47.22
CA VAL A 283 1.54 -1.77 -48.63
C VAL A 283 3.02 -2.12 -48.81
N GLY A 284 3.93 -1.35 -48.21
CA GLY A 284 5.37 -1.61 -48.26
C GLY A 284 5.78 -2.97 -47.67
N LYS A 285 4.97 -3.52 -46.76
CA LYS A 285 5.18 -4.87 -46.23
C LYS A 285 4.64 -5.94 -47.17
N ILE A 286 3.56 -5.70 -47.91
CA ILE A 286 3.07 -6.62 -48.94
C ILE A 286 4.07 -6.73 -50.09
N SER A 287 4.47 -5.59 -50.66
CA SER A 287 5.43 -5.55 -51.77
C SER A 287 6.81 -6.06 -51.37
N GLY A 288 7.29 -5.72 -50.16
CA GLY A 288 8.62 -6.09 -49.69
C GLY A 288 8.76 -7.52 -49.15
N TYR A 289 7.66 -8.19 -48.76
CA TYR A 289 7.70 -9.50 -48.11
C TYR A 289 6.81 -10.56 -48.79
N SER A 290 5.51 -10.33 -48.93
CA SER A 290 4.57 -11.37 -49.41
C SER A 290 4.62 -11.58 -50.93
N LEU A 291 4.88 -10.51 -51.69
CA LEU A 291 4.96 -10.53 -53.15
C LEU A 291 6.40 -10.43 -53.68
N ASN A 292 7.40 -10.32 -52.80
CA ASN A 292 8.80 -10.16 -53.17
C ASN A 292 9.48 -11.51 -53.47
N PRO A 293 9.89 -11.79 -54.72
CA PRO A 293 10.61 -13.02 -55.06
C PRO A 293 12.02 -13.09 -54.47
N GLU A 294 12.63 -11.95 -54.14
CA GLU A 294 14.01 -11.85 -53.63
C GLU A 294 14.09 -11.90 -52.09
N HIS A 295 12.97 -11.96 -51.38
CA HIS A 295 12.97 -11.98 -49.92
C HIS A 295 13.41 -13.33 -49.35
N SER A 296 14.42 -13.32 -48.48
CA SER A 296 15.06 -14.51 -47.89
C SER A 296 14.08 -15.56 -47.34
N SER A 297 13.06 -15.12 -46.60
CA SER A 297 12.00 -15.98 -46.05
C SER A 297 10.63 -15.84 -46.75
N GLY A 298 10.52 -14.97 -47.76
CA GLY A 298 9.25 -14.55 -48.38
C GLY A 298 9.08 -15.06 -49.82
N LYS A 299 10.18 -15.41 -50.48
CA LYS A 299 10.24 -15.89 -51.87
C LYS A 299 9.25 -17.00 -52.21
N HIS A 300 9.02 -17.93 -51.28
CA HIS A 300 8.08 -19.04 -51.50
C HIS A 300 6.61 -18.58 -51.55
N LYS A 301 6.26 -17.53 -50.81
CA LYS A 301 4.91 -16.93 -50.83
C LYS A 301 4.70 -16.15 -52.12
N ALA A 302 5.69 -15.35 -52.52
CA ALA A 302 5.66 -14.58 -53.77
C ALA A 302 5.50 -15.49 -55.00
N ARG A 303 6.24 -16.62 -55.04
CA ARG A 303 6.12 -17.62 -56.10
C ARG A 303 4.69 -18.19 -56.19
N LYS A 304 4.05 -18.47 -55.04
CA LYS A 304 2.68 -18.97 -55.00
C LYS A 304 1.67 -17.92 -55.47
N PHE A 305 1.78 -16.68 -55.00
CA PHE A 305 0.91 -15.59 -55.46
C PHE A 305 0.99 -15.37 -56.97
N ARG A 306 2.20 -15.42 -57.54
CA ARG A 306 2.41 -15.29 -58.98
C ARG A 306 1.82 -16.47 -59.75
N ALA A 307 2.04 -17.70 -59.31
CA ALA A 307 1.54 -18.90 -59.99
C ALA A 307 0.01 -19.02 -59.91
N ALA A 308 -0.57 -18.69 -58.75
CA ALA A 308 -1.96 -18.98 -58.43
C ALA A 308 -2.90 -17.82 -58.86
N LEU A 309 -2.50 -16.57 -58.61
CA LEU A 309 -3.32 -15.38 -58.86
C LEU A 309 -2.68 -14.38 -59.85
N GLY A 310 -1.42 -14.58 -60.25
CA GLY A 310 -0.74 -13.65 -61.16
C GLY A 310 -0.25 -12.36 -60.49
N PHE A 311 -0.30 -12.27 -59.16
CA PHE A 311 0.18 -11.10 -58.43
C PHE A 311 1.71 -11.00 -58.42
N THR A 312 2.20 -9.79 -58.61
CA THR A 312 3.62 -9.40 -58.58
C THR A 312 3.78 -8.17 -57.66
N PRO A 313 5.00 -7.75 -57.28
CA PRO A 313 5.20 -6.59 -56.40
C PRO A 313 4.46 -5.31 -56.83
N GLU A 314 4.26 -5.12 -58.13
CA GLU A 314 3.57 -3.97 -58.74
C GLU A 314 2.07 -3.95 -58.41
N HIS A 315 1.48 -5.11 -58.12
CA HIS A 315 0.07 -5.27 -57.80
C HIS A 315 -0.22 -5.17 -56.28
N ALA A 316 0.73 -4.68 -55.48
CA ALA A 316 0.58 -4.62 -54.03
C ALA A 316 -0.61 -3.74 -53.56
N CYS A 317 -0.88 -2.64 -54.25
CA CYS A 317 -2.03 -1.78 -53.96
C CYS A 317 -3.36 -2.49 -54.26
N GLU A 318 -3.43 -3.21 -55.38
CA GLU A 318 -4.61 -3.98 -55.76
C GLU A 318 -4.90 -5.11 -54.76
N LEU A 319 -3.85 -5.78 -54.27
CA LEU A 319 -3.97 -6.82 -53.26
C LEU A 319 -4.41 -6.26 -51.89
N GLU A 320 -3.91 -5.08 -51.49
CA GLU A 320 -4.40 -4.37 -50.30
C GLU A 320 -5.89 -4.09 -50.40
N GLU A 321 -6.32 -3.47 -51.50
CA GLU A 321 -7.70 -3.05 -51.71
C GLU A 321 -8.64 -4.26 -51.64
N LYS A 322 -8.30 -5.34 -52.35
CA LYS A 322 -9.07 -6.60 -52.33
C LYS A 322 -9.09 -7.26 -50.96
N LEU A 323 -7.99 -7.22 -50.20
CA LEU A 323 -7.95 -7.72 -48.83
C LEU A 323 -8.88 -6.93 -47.90
N LEU A 324 -8.82 -5.59 -47.96
CA LEU A 324 -9.65 -4.72 -47.12
C LEU A 324 -11.13 -4.82 -47.47
N ALA A 325 -11.47 -4.93 -48.76
CA ALA A 325 -12.85 -5.08 -49.23
C ALA A 325 -13.46 -6.44 -48.83
N GLY A 326 -12.67 -7.52 -48.86
CA GLY A 326 -13.14 -8.86 -48.51
C GLY A 326 -13.18 -9.16 -47.00
N LEU A 327 -12.41 -8.43 -46.19
CA LEU A 327 -12.25 -8.70 -44.76
C LEU A 327 -13.55 -8.63 -43.92
N PRO A 328 -14.50 -7.70 -44.18
CA PRO A 328 -15.76 -7.64 -43.44
C PRO A 328 -16.68 -8.84 -43.67
N ALA A 329 -16.53 -9.54 -44.80
CA ALA A 329 -17.39 -10.66 -45.17
C ALA A 329 -16.90 -12.01 -44.64
N VAL A 330 -15.69 -12.08 -44.07
CA VAL A 330 -15.04 -13.34 -43.71
C VAL A 330 -14.89 -13.50 -42.19
N LYS A 331 -14.99 -14.74 -41.74
CA LYS A 331 -14.83 -15.09 -40.32
C LYS A 331 -13.34 -15.13 -39.99
N ALA A 332 -12.94 -14.42 -38.92
CA ALA A 332 -11.60 -14.56 -38.39
C ALA A 332 -11.55 -15.70 -37.36
N LYS A 333 -10.38 -16.32 -37.20
CA LYS A 333 -10.08 -17.32 -36.16
C LYS A 333 -8.83 -16.91 -35.42
N ARG A 334 -8.82 -17.06 -34.10
CA ARG A 334 -7.63 -16.82 -33.26
C ARG A 334 -6.60 -17.93 -33.48
N ASP A 335 -5.36 -17.56 -33.74
CA ASP A 335 -4.24 -18.45 -34.12
C ASP A 335 -2.99 -18.21 -33.24
N GLY A 336 -3.17 -18.34 -31.92
CA GLY A 336 -2.09 -18.23 -30.94
C GLY A 336 -1.52 -16.81 -30.80
N PHE A 337 -0.21 -16.72 -30.50
CA PHE A 337 0.47 -15.47 -30.16
C PHE A 337 1.74 -15.25 -30.99
N THR A 338 2.12 -13.99 -31.21
CA THR A 338 3.44 -13.61 -31.75
C THR A 338 4.52 -13.78 -30.67
N PRO A 339 5.81 -13.84 -31.03
CA PRO A 339 6.91 -13.87 -30.05
C PRO A 339 6.91 -12.69 -29.07
N GLN A 340 6.33 -11.55 -29.46
CA GLN A 340 6.17 -10.37 -28.61
C GLN A 340 4.89 -10.42 -27.73
N GLY A 341 4.18 -11.55 -27.72
CA GLY A 341 2.98 -11.78 -26.91
C GLY A 341 1.69 -11.16 -27.45
N ALA A 342 1.66 -10.70 -28.71
CA ALA A 342 0.42 -10.19 -29.33
C ALA A 342 -0.43 -11.33 -29.89
N GLU A 343 -1.75 -11.27 -29.75
CA GLU A 343 -2.64 -12.28 -30.34
C GLU A 343 -2.65 -12.21 -31.87
N LYS A 344 -2.61 -13.38 -32.50
CA LYS A 344 -2.72 -13.53 -33.95
C LYS A 344 -4.14 -13.96 -34.33
N PHE A 345 -4.65 -13.38 -35.40
CA PHE A 345 -5.93 -13.73 -35.99
C PHE A 345 -5.76 -14.06 -37.47
N VAL A 346 -6.44 -15.08 -37.95
CA VAL A 346 -6.37 -15.56 -39.32
C VAL A 346 -7.72 -15.40 -39.99
N ALA A 347 -7.75 -14.80 -41.17
CA ALA A 347 -8.93 -14.69 -42.02
C ALA A 347 -8.61 -15.19 -43.43
N LEU A 348 -9.47 -16.05 -43.98
CA LEU A 348 -9.37 -16.56 -45.35
C LEU A 348 -10.22 -15.65 -46.24
N VAL A 349 -9.56 -14.84 -47.07
CA VAL A 349 -10.23 -13.86 -47.94
C VAL A 349 -10.21 -14.37 -49.38
N PRO A 350 -11.36 -14.57 -50.04
CA PRO A 350 -11.38 -14.93 -51.45
C PRO A 350 -10.94 -13.72 -52.29
N ILE A 351 -9.87 -13.87 -53.07
CA ILE A 351 -9.29 -12.80 -53.88
C ILE A 351 -9.19 -13.25 -55.33
N THR A 352 -9.74 -12.44 -56.24
CA THR A 352 -9.56 -12.62 -57.68
C THR A 352 -8.29 -11.92 -58.13
N GLY A 353 -7.38 -12.65 -58.79
CA GLY A 353 -6.12 -12.12 -59.30
C GLY A 353 -6.22 -11.53 -60.71
N PRO A 354 -5.19 -10.83 -61.20
CA PRO A 354 -5.12 -10.33 -62.58
C PRO A 354 -5.27 -11.42 -63.64
N ASN A 355 -4.98 -12.68 -63.29
CA ASN A 355 -5.18 -13.83 -64.15
C ASN A 355 -6.64 -14.34 -64.22
N GLY A 356 -7.58 -13.64 -63.58
CA GLY A 356 -9.01 -13.97 -63.54
C GLY A 356 -9.40 -15.12 -62.60
N LYS A 357 -8.44 -15.73 -61.89
CA LYS A 357 -8.71 -16.81 -60.93
C LYS A 357 -9.02 -16.25 -59.54
N THR A 358 -9.92 -16.88 -58.81
CA THR A 358 -10.25 -16.54 -57.41
C THR A 358 -9.74 -17.62 -56.47
N ILE A 359 -8.94 -17.24 -55.47
CA ILE A 359 -8.36 -18.17 -54.47
C ILE A 359 -8.49 -17.57 -53.07
N GLU A 360 -8.67 -18.43 -52.08
CA GLU A 360 -8.66 -18.04 -50.67
C GLU A 360 -7.23 -17.68 -50.21
N VAL A 361 -7.02 -16.40 -49.92
CA VAL A 361 -5.78 -15.87 -49.38
C VAL A 361 -5.86 -15.83 -47.87
N LYS A 362 -4.90 -16.48 -47.21
CA LYS A 362 -4.76 -16.50 -45.75
C LYS A 362 -4.07 -15.24 -45.27
N SER A 363 -4.83 -14.40 -44.56
CA SER A 363 -4.37 -13.13 -43.99
C SER A 363 -4.23 -13.24 -42.47
N VAL A 364 -3.09 -12.82 -41.92
CA VAL A 364 -2.77 -12.88 -40.49
C VAL A 364 -2.71 -11.47 -39.91
N TRP A 365 -3.41 -11.22 -38.82
CA TRP A 365 -3.66 -9.90 -38.22
C TRP A 365 -3.28 -9.86 -36.74
N GLN A 366 -2.93 -8.67 -36.24
CA GLN A 366 -2.67 -8.39 -34.83
C GLN A 366 -3.25 -7.04 -34.40
N TYR A 367 -3.45 -6.85 -33.10
CA TYR A 367 -3.74 -5.55 -32.49
C TYR A 367 -2.48 -5.01 -31.81
N VAL A 368 -2.02 -3.83 -32.24
CA VAL A 368 -0.75 -3.24 -31.75
C VAL A 368 -0.94 -2.58 -30.38
N ARG A 369 0.00 -2.85 -29.47
CA ARG A 369 0.15 -2.16 -28.18
C ARG A 369 1.43 -1.31 -28.19
N LYS A 370 1.33 0.00 -27.99
CA LYS A 370 2.50 0.89 -27.81
C LYS A 370 2.28 1.76 -26.57
N ASN A 371 3.25 1.77 -25.65
CA ASN A 371 3.34 2.69 -24.51
C ASN A 371 2.01 2.95 -23.77
N MET A 372 1.45 1.92 -23.13
CA MET A 372 0.20 1.97 -22.35
C MET A 372 -1.08 2.33 -23.14
N ALA A 373 -1.00 2.60 -24.44
CA ALA A 373 -2.14 2.77 -25.33
C ALA A 373 -2.36 1.52 -26.20
N SER A 374 -3.56 0.95 -26.14
CA SER A 374 -4.00 -0.13 -27.01
C SER A 374 -4.72 0.45 -28.23
N SER A 375 -4.21 0.18 -29.43
CA SER A 375 -4.93 0.47 -30.66
C SER A 375 -5.89 -0.68 -30.95
N THR A 376 -7.19 -0.38 -31.05
CA THR A 376 -8.22 -1.34 -31.50
C THR A 376 -8.25 -1.50 -33.02
N ARG A 377 -7.22 -1.00 -33.72
CA ARG A 377 -7.06 -1.09 -35.18
C ARG A 377 -6.34 -2.40 -35.56
N PRO A 378 -6.98 -3.34 -36.30
CA PRO A 378 -6.30 -4.55 -36.73
C PRO A 378 -5.24 -4.22 -37.79
N GLN A 379 -4.03 -4.76 -37.63
CA GLN A 379 -2.90 -4.55 -38.54
C GLN A 379 -2.44 -5.87 -39.16
N LEU A 380 -2.22 -5.89 -40.47
CA LEU A 380 -1.75 -7.07 -41.19
C LEU A 380 -0.29 -7.41 -40.82
N ILE A 381 -0.07 -8.65 -40.41
CA ILE A 381 1.24 -9.25 -40.17
C ILE A 381 1.79 -9.81 -41.48
N THR A 382 1.05 -10.71 -42.14
CA THR A 382 1.46 -11.39 -43.38
C THR A 382 0.22 -11.92 -44.11
N ALA A 383 0.34 -12.12 -45.42
CA ALA A 383 -0.67 -12.79 -46.25
C ALA A 383 0.02 -13.83 -47.13
N TYR A 384 -0.62 -14.99 -47.34
CA TYR A 384 -0.09 -16.09 -48.16
C TYR A 384 -1.19 -17.04 -48.62
N ILE A 385 -0.87 -17.87 -49.61
CA ILE A 385 -1.76 -18.93 -50.14
C ILE A 385 -1.27 -20.26 -49.56
N ASP A 386 -2.17 -21.00 -48.90
CA ASP A 386 -1.92 -22.38 -48.44
C ASP A 386 -1.91 -23.34 -49.65
N ASP A 387 -1.26 -24.50 -49.52
CA ASP A 387 -1.20 -25.51 -50.61
C ASP A 387 -2.52 -26.24 -50.82
#